data_AF-A0A417WY81-F1
#
_entry.id   AF-A0A417WY81-F1
#
_cell.length_a   1.000
_cell.length_b   1.000
_cell.length_c   1.000
_cell.angle_alpha   90.00
_cell.angle_beta   90.00
_cell.angle_gamma   90.00
#
_symmetry.space_group_name_H-M   'P 1'
#
loop_
_entity.id
_entity.type
_entity.pdbx_description
1 polymer ?
#
loop_
_entity_poly.entity_id
_entity_poly.type
_entity_poly.pdbx_seq_one_letter_code
_entity_poly.pdbx_strand_id
1 'polypeptide(L)'
;MQKKFITIARENKNADFYLVCHTACNELGNFQWFLKDDPNSEHEVNLENQVYESFSTDSNWIKENAENKWLGCHCLLKDDEYNEYTEMICHLSSDILTMLRNNIFDMISTFNSQGNFDHNYILEN
;
A
#
# COMPACT_ATOMS: atom_id res chain seq x y z
N MET A 1 9.81 9.69 2.55
CA MET A 1 9.93 8.94 1.28
C MET A 1 9.04 7.72 1.37
N GLN A 2 8.09 7.57 0.45
CA GLN A 2 7.20 6.40 0.39
C GLN A 2 7.85 5.25 -0.38
N LYS A 3 7.52 4.01 -0.03
CA LYS A 3 7.86 2.83 -0.83
C LYS A 3 6.67 1.89 -0.96
N LYS A 4 6.48 1.31 -2.15
CA LYS A 4 5.36 0.42 -2.47
C LYS A 4 5.88 -0.86 -3.08
N PHE A 5 5.47 -1.97 -2.49
CA PHE A 5 5.87 -3.32 -2.86
C PHE A 5 4.62 -4.12 -3.16
N ILE A 6 4.61 -4.82 -4.29
CA ILE A 6 3.51 -5.72 -4.64
C ILE A 6 4.05 -7.11 -4.93
N THR A 7 3.43 -8.11 -4.33
CA THR A 7 3.81 -9.51 -4.48
C THR A 7 2.69 -10.26 -5.18
N ILE A 8 2.97 -10.81 -6.35
CA ILE A 8 2.02 -11.60 -7.14
C ILE A 8 2.21 -13.08 -6.79
N ALA A 9 1.13 -13.72 -6.33
CA ALA A 9 1.14 -15.13 -5.98
C ALA A 9 0.48 -15.93 -7.10
N ARG A 10 1.28 -16.58 -7.96
CA ARG A 10 0.73 -17.42 -9.03
C ARG A 10 0.09 -18.66 -8.41
N GLU A 11 -1.19 -18.89 -8.71
CA GLU A 11 -1.96 -20.07 -8.29
C GLU A 11 -2.25 -20.19 -6.78
N ASN A 12 -2.10 -19.10 -6.03
CA ASN A 12 -2.50 -19.08 -4.62
C ASN A 12 -4.04 -19.05 -4.50
N LYS A 13 -4.61 -19.98 -3.74
CA LYS A 13 -6.07 -20.11 -3.57
C LYS A 13 -6.69 -19.02 -2.71
N ASN A 14 -5.87 -18.24 -2.01
CA ASN A 14 -6.35 -17.30 -1.00
C ASN A 14 -6.34 -15.84 -1.46
N ALA A 15 -5.43 -15.41 -2.36
CA ALA A 15 -5.39 -14.06 -2.89
C ALA A 15 -4.53 -14.02 -4.16
N ASP A 16 -4.88 -13.14 -5.10
CA ASP A 16 -4.16 -12.97 -6.37
C ASP A 16 -2.82 -12.23 -6.17
N PHE A 17 -2.79 -11.30 -5.22
CA PHE A 17 -1.57 -10.58 -4.82
C PHE A 17 -1.65 -10.08 -3.38
N TYR A 18 -0.48 -9.72 -2.85
CA TYR A 18 -0.29 -9.02 -1.58
C TYR A 18 0.33 -7.65 -1.85
N LEU A 19 -0.10 -6.64 -1.10
CA LEU A 19 0.39 -5.26 -1.19
C LEU A 19 1.02 -4.88 0.14
N VAL A 20 2.21 -4.30 0.10
CA VAL A 20 2.86 -3.67 1.24
C VAL A 20 3.25 -2.25 0.86
N CYS A 21 2.76 -1.29 1.63
CA CYS A 21 3.06 0.12 1.48
C CYS A 21 3.79 0.62 2.73
N HIS A 22 4.77 1.48 2.51
CA HIS A 22 5.57 2.14 3.53
C HIS A 22 5.50 3.65 3.29
N THR A 23 5.32 4.41 4.36
CA THR A 23 5.42 5.88 4.36
C THR A 23 6.61 6.31 5.22
N ALA A 24 7.16 7.50 5.04
CA ALA A 24 8.23 8.02 5.92
C ALA A 24 9.33 6.98 6.28
N CYS A 25 9.85 6.24 5.30
CA CYS A 25 10.75 5.12 5.57
C CYS A 25 11.96 5.52 6.43
N ASN A 26 12.23 4.71 7.46
CA ASN A 26 13.30 4.91 8.46
C ASN A 26 13.06 6.06 9.47
N GLU A 27 11.89 6.69 9.45
CA GLU A 27 11.51 7.72 10.42
C GLU A 27 10.73 7.15 11.60
N LEU A 28 10.84 7.79 12.76
CA LEU A 28 9.98 7.50 13.92
C LEU A 28 8.84 8.51 13.98
N GLY A 29 7.61 8.01 14.09
CA GLY A 29 6.44 8.87 14.10
C GLY A 29 5.18 8.15 14.60
N ASN A 30 4.08 8.89 14.58
CA ASN A 30 2.74 8.32 14.66
C ASN A 30 2.14 8.33 13.25
N PHE A 31 1.43 7.25 12.93
CA PHE A 31 0.83 7.04 11.62
C PHE A 31 -0.65 6.75 11.79
N GLN A 32 -1.45 7.17 10.82
CA GLN A 32 -2.86 6.79 10.72
C GLN A 32 -3.21 6.61 9.25
N TRP A 33 -3.45 5.36 8.86
CA TRP A 33 -3.87 5.03 7.49
C TRP A 33 -5.37 5.30 7.29
N PHE A 34 -5.74 5.73 6.09
CA PHE A 34 -7.12 6.05 5.73
C PHE A 34 -7.43 5.73 4.27
N LEU A 35 -8.72 5.71 3.93
CA LEU A 35 -9.25 5.54 2.59
C LEU A 35 -10.03 6.77 2.14
N LYS A 36 -9.94 7.10 0.84
CA LYS A 36 -10.77 8.11 0.15
C LYS A 36 -11.33 7.57 -1.16
N ASP A 37 -12.47 8.08 -1.60
CA ASP A 37 -12.99 7.76 -2.93
C ASP A 37 -12.25 8.54 -4.04
N ASP A 38 -11.80 9.76 -3.72
CA ASP A 38 -11.00 10.63 -4.60
C ASP A 38 -9.83 11.23 -3.80
N PRO A 39 -8.62 11.35 -4.36
CA PRO A 39 -7.46 11.83 -3.59
C PRO A 39 -7.60 13.30 -3.16
N ASN A 40 -8.44 14.08 -3.83
CA ASN A 40 -8.75 15.47 -3.52
C ASN A 40 -10.03 15.62 -2.69
N SER A 41 -10.74 14.53 -2.37
CA SER A 41 -11.92 14.57 -1.51
C SER A 41 -11.54 15.02 -0.10
N GLU A 42 -12.40 15.78 0.56
CA GLU A 42 -12.28 16.09 2.00
C GLU A 42 -12.72 14.91 2.88
N HIS A 43 -13.53 13.99 2.35
CA HIS A 43 -14.04 12.87 3.11
C HIS A 43 -13.04 11.70 3.12
N GLU A 44 -12.64 11.28 4.32
CA GLU A 44 -11.77 10.14 4.57
C GLU A 44 -12.35 9.19 5.61
N VAL A 45 -11.97 7.91 5.51
CA VAL A 45 -12.33 6.86 6.46
C VAL A 45 -11.06 6.25 7.02
N ASN A 46 -10.82 6.44 8.32
CA ASN A 46 -9.66 5.89 9.00
C ASN A 46 -9.73 4.35 9.07
N LEU A 47 -8.59 3.71 8.85
CA LEU A 47 -8.42 2.29 9.07
C LEU A 47 -8.05 2.05 10.53
N GLU A 48 -8.96 1.43 11.27
CA GLU A 48 -8.78 1.18 12.70
C GLU A 48 -7.53 0.34 12.98
N ASN A 49 -6.77 0.73 14.00
CA ASN A 49 -5.54 0.07 14.46
C ASN A 49 -4.40 -0.03 13.44
N GLN A 50 -4.52 0.61 12.27
CA GLN A 50 -3.44 0.75 11.29
C GLN A 50 -2.62 2.00 11.63
N VAL A 51 -1.75 1.87 12.63
CA VAL A 51 -0.99 2.99 13.22
C VAL A 51 0.53 2.87 13.08
N TYR A 52 0.97 1.94 12.23
CA TYR A 52 2.38 1.71 11.93
C TYR A 52 2.79 2.37 10.63
N GLU A 53 4.10 2.53 10.45
CA GLU A 53 4.75 3.05 9.24
C GLU A 53 4.39 2.26 7.97
N SER A 54 4.05 0.99 8.13
CA SER A 54 3.69 0.09 7.04
C SER A 54 2.22 -0.32 7.09
N PHE A 55 1.64 -0.49 5.91
CA PHE A 55 0.33 -1.07 5.68
C PHE A 55 0.47 -2.29 4.79
N SER A 56 -0.07 -3.42 5.24
CA SER A 56 -0.04 -4.69 4.51
C SER A 56 -1.46 -5.22 4.29
N THR A 57 -1.76 -5.65 3.08
CA THR A 57 -3.08 -6.20 2.73
C THR A 57 -2.99 -7.19 1.57
N ASP A 58 -4.13 -7.75 1.17
CA ASP A 58 -4.28 -8.66 0.04
C ASP A 58 -5.46 -8.27 -0.86
N SER A 59 -5.51 -8.87 -2.05
CA SER A 59 -6.53 -8.58 -3.06
C SER A 59 -7.95 -8.83 -2.58
N ASN A 60 -8.19 -9.79 -1.67
CA ASN A 60 -9.55 -10.07 -1.19
C ASN A 60 -10.01 -8.99 -0.22
N TRP A 61 -9.16 -8.60 0.71
CA TRP A 61 -9.48 -7.50 1.62
C TRP A 61 -9.75 -6.21 0.84
N ILE A 62 -8.94 -5.92 -0.20
CA ILE A 62 -9.17 -4.77 -1.08
C ILE A 62 -10.56 -4.87 -1.72
N LYS A 63 -10.91 -6.03 -2.30
CA LYS A 63 -12.21 -6.25 -2.95
C LYS A 63 -13.39 -5.95 -2.03
N GLU A 64 -13.29 -6.36 -0.76
CA GLU A 64 -14.38 -6.25 0.21
C GLU A 64 -14.48 -4.85 0.84
N ASN A 65 -13.35 -4.14 1.00
CA ASN A 65 -13.28 -2.96 1.88
C ASN A 65 -12.84 -1.67 1.16
N ALA A 66 -12.06 -1.80 0.07
CA ALA A 66 -11.29 -0.69 -0.48
C ALA A 66 -11.23 -0.66 -2.02
N GLU A 67 -12.12 -1.37 -2.71
CA GLU A 67 -12.14 -1.41 -4.16
C GLU A 67 -12.36 -0.01 -4.76
N ASN A 68 -11.47 0.40 -5.66
CA ASN A 68 -11.42 1.73 -6.30
C ASN A 68 -11.24 2.90 -5.33
N LYS A 69 -10.69 2.65 -4.14
CA LYS A 69 -10.35 3.71 -3.18
C LYS A 69 -8.88 4.09 -3.25
N TRP A 70 -8.59 5.30 -2.79
CA TRP A 70 -7.23 5.78 -2.56
C TRP A 70 -6.82 5.54 -1.12
N LEU A 71 -5.66 4.92 -0.95
CA LEU A 71 -4.99 4.74 0.32
C LEU A 71 -4.12 5.96 0.62
N GLY A 72 -4.26 6.54 1.80
CA GLY A 72 -3.41 7.60 2.31
C GLY A 72 -2.94 7.34 3.74
N CYS A 73 -1.99 8.13 4.21
CA CYS A 73 -1.51 8.09 5.58
C CYS A 73 -1.26 9.50 6.11
N HIS A 74 -1.77 9.79 7.31
CA HIS A 74 -1.32 10.94 8.09
C HIS A 74 -0.05 10.56 8.85
N CYS A 75 0.98 11.38 8.70
CA CYS A 75 2.30 11.16 9.28
C CYS A 75 2.61 12.30 10.25
N LEU A 76 2.92 11.95 11.49
CA LEU A 76 3.43 12.87 12.51
C LEU A 76 4.81 12.41 12.94
N LEU A 77 5.85 12.98 12.33
CA LEU A 77 7.25 12.57 12.57
C LEU A 77 7.80 13.20 13.84
N LYS A 78 8.73 12.52 14.53
CA LYS A 78 9.29 13.01 15.80
C LYS A 78 10.44 14.00 15.65
N ASP A 79 11.02 14.15 14.46
CA ASP A 79 12.21 14.96 14.28
C ASP A 79 11.92 16.47 14.11
N ASP A 80 12.73 17.25 14.83
CA ASP A 80 12.89 18.71 14.99
C ASP A 80 11.70 19.66 15.14
N GLU A 81 10.45 19.30 14.82
CA GLU A 81 9.29 20.15 15.16
C GLU A 81 7.92 19.47 14.97
N TYR A 82 7.83 18.15 15.17
CA TYR A 82 6.60 17.41 14.88
C TYR A 82 6.02 17.75 13.50
N ASN A 83 6.77 17.45 12.44
CA ASN A 83 6.30 17.69 11.08
C ASN A 83 5.09 16.78 10.78
N GLU A 84 3.92 17.41 10.66
CA GLU A 84 2.67 16.76 10.25
C GLU A 84 2.44 16.96 8.76
N TYR A 85 2.18 15.86 8.06
CA TYR A 85 1.81 15.89 6.65
C TYR A 85 1.00 14.65 6.27
N THR A 86 0.33 14.73 5.11
CA THR A 86 -0.47 13.65 4.55
C THR A 86 0.17 13.16 3.26
N GLU A 87 0.36 11.85 3.14
CA GLU A 87 0.76 11.21 1.88
C GLU A 87 -0.42 10.45 1.27
N MET A 88 -0.69 10.70 -0.02
CA MET A 88 -1.53 9.82 -0.84
C MET A 88 -0.65 8.74 -1.47
N ILE A 89 -0.90 7.49 -1.08
CA ILE A 89 0.00 6.38 -1.34
C ILE A 89 -0.35 5.69 -2.65
N CYS A 90 -1.54 5.14 -2.80
CA CYS A 90 -1.90 4.40 -4.03
C CYS A 90 -3.41 4.29 -4.23
N HIS A 91 -3.80 4.07 -5.48
CA HIS A 91 -5.13 3.62 -5.85
C HIS A 91 -5.24 2.11 -5.66
N LEU A 92 -6.26 1.64 -4.97
CA LEU A 92 -6.49 0.23 -4.66
C LEU A 92 -7.52 -0.39 -5.62
N SER A 93 -7.20 -1.58 -6.11
CA SER A 93 -8.11 -2.45 -6.84
C SER A 93 -7.73 -3.89 -6.58
N SER A 94 -8.72 -4.79 -6.51
CA SER A 94 -8.47 -6.23 -6.43
C SER A 94 -7.95 -6.84 -7.74
N ASP A 95 -7.97 -6.08 -8.84
CA ASP A 95 -7.35 -6.46 -10.11
C ASP A 95 -5.89 -5.99 -10.20
N ILE A 96 -4.98 -6.95 -10.34
CA ILE A 96 -3.53 -6.69 -10.41
C ILE A 96 -3.15 -5.79 -11.59
N LEU A 97 -3.80 -5.91 -12.74
CA LEU A 97 -3.46 -5.10 -13.91
C LEU A 97 -3.83 -3.63 -13.68
N THR A 98 -4.95 -3.38 -13.01
CA THR A 98 -5.40 -2.06 -12.60
C THR A 98 -4.45 -1.47 -11.56
N MET A 99 -4.01 -2.27 -10.57
CA MET A 99 -2.98 -1.87 -9.60
C MET A 99 -1.69 -1.41 -10.31
N LEU A 100 -1.16 -2.22 -11.23
CA LEU A 100 0.09 -1.93 -11.94
C LEU A 100 -0.01 -0.73 -12.88
N ARG A 101 -1.20 -0.43 -13.42
CA ARG A 101 -1.41 0.72 -14.33
C ARG A 101 -1.56 2.05 -13.62
N ASN A 102 -2.22 2.05 -12.47
CA ASN A 102 -2.59 3.28 -11.77
C ASN A 102 -1.57 3.70 -10.70
N ASN A 103 -0.55 2.89 -10.46
CA ASN A 103 0.41 3.11 -9.38
C ASN A 103 1.85 2.94 -9.86
N ILE A 104 2.74 3.63 -9.17
CA ILE A 104 4.18 3.47 -9.29
C ILE A 104 4.64 2.61 -8.11
N PHE A 105 5.30 1.49 -8.40
CA PHE A 105 5.88 0.58 -7.42
C PHE A 105 7.40 0.67 -7.42
N ASP A 106 8.01 0.39 -6.27
CA ASP A 106 9.46 0.27 -6.12
C ASP A 106 9.93 -1.18 -6.37
N MET A 107 9.04 -2.15 -6.11
CA MET A 107 9.35 -3.57 -6.31
C MET A 107 8.12 -4.38 -6.66
N ILE A 108 8.31 -5.34 -7.57
CA ILE A 108 7.36 -6.40 -7.86
C ILE A 108 8.03 -7.75 -7.59
N SER A 109 7.43 -8.55 -6.72
CA SER A 109 7.88 -9.91 -6.43
C SER A 109 6.91 -10.93 -7.02
N THR A 110 7.42 -12.06 -7.52
CA THR A 110 6.59 -13.17 -7.99
C THR A 110 6.95 -14.45 -7.26
N PHE A 111 5.93 -15.25 -6.94
CA PHE A 111 6.08 -16.61 -6.44
C PHE A 111 5.59 -17.61 -7.50
N ASN A 112 6.27 -18.75 -7.59
CA ASN A 112 5.85 -19.84 -8.47
C ASN A 112 4.69 -20.63 -7.85
N SER A 113 4.13 -21.57 -8.61
CA SER A 113 2.97 -22.38 -8.20
C SER A 113 3.20 -23.27 -6.97
N GLN A 114 4.45 -23.44 -6.53
CA GLN A 114 4.81 -24.18 -5.33
C GLN A 114 4.90 -23.26 -4.10
N GLY A 115 4.60 -21.96 -4.26
CA GLY A 115 4.77 -20.96 -3.21
C GLY A 115 6.23 -20.59 -2.96
N ASN A 116 7.14 -20.97 -3.85
CA ASN A 116 8.55 -20.58 -3.76
C ASN A 116 8.76 -19.23 -4.44
N PHE A 117 9.66 -18.44 -3.88
CA PHE A 117 10.14 -17.21 -4.51
C PHE A 117 10.66 -17.52 -5.92
N ASP A 118 10.23 -16.71 -6.89
CA ASP A 118 10.59 -16.88 -8.30
C ASP A 118 11.45 -15.71 -8.79
N HIS A 119 10.89 -14.49 -8.85
CA HIS A 119 11.60 -13.32 -9.34
C HIS A 119 11.32 -12.07 -8.48
N ASN A 120 12.29 -11.15 -8.48
CA ASN A 120 12.15 -9.78 -7.95
C ASN A 120 12.54 -8.78 -9.04
N TYR A 121 11.64 -7.83 -9.29
CA TYR A 121 11.87 -6.70 -10.18
C TYR A 121 11.96 -5.44 -9.31
N ILE A 122 13.15 -4.87 -9.20
CA ILE A 122 13.36 -3.55 -8.59
C ILE A 122 13.11 -2.52 -9.68
N LEU A 123 12.18 -1.62 -9.43
CA LEU A 123 11.78 -0.59 -10.39
C LEU A 123 12.49 0.71 -10.01
N GLU A 124 13.47 1.09 -10.81
CA GLU A 124 14.10 2.41 -10.71
C GLU A 124 13.14 3.44 -11.32
N ASN A 125 12.64 4.36 -10.48
CA ASN A 125 11.76 5.46 -10.87
C ASN A 125 12.52 6.79 -10.88
#